data_AF-A0A834HR31-F1
#
_entry.id   AF-A0A834HR31-F1
#
_cell.length_a   1.000
_cell.length_b   1.000
_cell.length_c   1.000
_cell.angle_alpha   90.00
_cell.angle_beta   90.00
_cell.angle_gamma   90.00
#
_symmetry.space_group_name_H-M   'P 1'
#
loop_
_entity.id
_entity.type
_entity.pdbx_description
1 polymer ?
#
loop_
_entity_poly.entity_id
_entity_poly.type
_entity_poly.pdbx_seq_one_letter_code
_entity_poly.pdbx_strand_id
1 'polypeptide(L)'
;MDKKEFRLLIKYCFLKGKNTVEAKTCLDSEFPNTAPGKSTIKVCYAQFRRGEMNTEDGERSGRPKWVVTDEHIKKLHKIVLNDRKFKFNQISDTLKTSSECVHNIIREGLGMRKLCAKWVPRELTFVQKATTS
;
A
#
# COMPACT_ATOMS: atom_id res chain seq x y z
N MET A 1 15.23 -6.81 -22.64
CA MET A 1 15.87 -6.44 -21.36
C MET A 1 14.81 -5.88 -20.43
N ASP A 2 14.90 -6.28 -19.17
CA ASP A 2 14.07 -5.74 -18.10
C ASP A 2 14.54 -4.35 -17.67
N LYS A 3 13.63 -3.57 -17.07
CA LYS A 3 13.93 -2.20 -16.59
C LYS A 3 15.07 -2.19 -15.57
N LYS A 4 15.17 -3.23 -14.75
CA LYS A 4 16.24 -3.40 -13.76
C LYS A 4 17.61 -3.56 -14.42
N GLU A 5 17.68 -4.31 -15.51
CA GLU A 5 18.92 -4.53 -16.27
C GLU A 5 19.44 -3.22 -16.86
N PHE A 6 18.56 -2.41 -17.46
CA PHE A 6 18.96 -1.09 -17.94
C PHE A 6 19.43 -0.17 -16.83
N ARG A 7 18.80 -0.22 -15.65
CA ARG A 7 19.24 0.58 -14.49
C ARG A 7 20.61 0.11 -13.97
N LEU A 8 20.94 -1.19 -14.05
CA LEU A 8 22.29 -1.72 -13.78
C LEU A 8 23.30 -1.19 -14.79
N LEU A 9 22.98 -1.22 -16.08
CA LEU A 9 23.86 -0.73 -17.15
C LEU A 9 24.11 0.78 -17.02
N ILE A 10 23.08 1.57 -16.75
CA ILE A 10 23.22 3.02 -16.50
C ILE A 10 24.10 3.26 -15.26
N LYS A 11 23.93 2.47 -14.20
CA LYS A 11 24.78 2.55 -13.00
C LYS A 11 26.24 2.21 -13.31
N TYR A 12 26.48 1.18 -14.14
CA TYR A 12 27.81 0.84 -14.60
C TYR A 12 28.46 2.00 -15.39
N CYS A 13 27.72 2.63 -16.31
CA CYS A 13 28.21 3.82 -17.04
C CYS A 13 28.54 4.97 -16.09
N PHE A 14 27.70 5.21 -15.08
CA PHE A 14 27.93 6.24 -14.06
C PHE A 14 29.22 5.98 -13.26
N LEU A 15 29.43 4.74 -12.80
CA LEU A 15 30.63 4.35 -12.06
C LEU A 15 31.91 4.39 -12.91
N LYS A 16 31.79 4.20 -14.22
CA LYS A 16 32.89 4.38 -15.18
C LYS A 16 33.22 5.84 -15.48
N GLY A 17 32.49 6.79 -14.89
CA GLY A 17 32.72 8.23 -15.09
C GLY A 17 32.17 8.77 -16.41
N LYS A 18 31.39 7.99 -17.16
CA LYS A 18 30.78 8.45 -18.42
C LYS A 18 29.70 9.47 -18.13
N ASN A 19 29.61 10.51 -18.96
CA ASN A 19 28.52 11.48 -18.86
C ASN A 19 27.20 10.89 -19.42
N THR A 20 26.08 11.59 -19.24
CA THR A 20 24.76 11.09 -19.68
C THR A 20 24.63 10.95 -21.19
N VAL A 21 25.40 11.72 -21.98
CA VAL A 21 25.37 11.68 -23.45
C VAL A 21 26.10 10.44 -23.94
N GLU A 22 27.31 10.21 -23.42
CA GLU A 22 28.11 9.01 -23.68
C GLU A 22 27.38 7.74 -23.25
N ALA A 23 26.76 7.75 -22.08
CA ALA A 23 25.94 6.63 -21.63
C ALA A 23 24.77 6.35 -22.56
N LYS A 24 24.10 7.39 -23.07
CA LYS A 24 23.01 7.23 -24.05
C LYS A 24 23.53 6.64 -25.36
N THR A 25 24.62 7.17 -25.90
CA THR A 25 25.22 6.68 -27.14
C THR A 25 25.67 5.22 -27.01
N CYS A 26 26.29 4.84 -25.90
CA CYS A 26 26.66 3.44 -25.65
C CYS A 26 25.42 2.53 -25.60
N LEU A 27 24.39 2.93 -24.86
CA LEU A 27 23.16 2.14 -24.75
C LEU A 27 22.41 2.05 -26.09
N ASP A 28 22.40 3.10 -26.91
CA ASP A 28 21.80 3.09 -28.24
C ASP A 28 22.58 2.22 -29.22
N SER A 29 23.91 2.20 -29.11
CA SER A 29 24.77 1.34 -29.94
C SER A 29 24.60 -0.14 -29.60
N GLU A 30 24.42 -0.48 -28.34
CA GLU A 30 24.27 -1.87 -27.88
C GLU A 30 22.81 -2.35 -27.97
N PHE A 31 21.83 -1.45 -27.78
CA PHE A 31 20.40 -1.78 -27.66
C PHE A 31 19.48 -0.83 -28.46
N PRO A 32 19.60 -0.74 -29.79
CA PRO A 32 18.96 0.31 -30.60
C PRO A 32 17.43 0.40 -30.47
N ASN A 33 16.73 -0.72 -30.28
CA ASN A 33 15.27 -0.76 -30.20
C ASN A 33 14.70 -0.78 -28.77
N THR A 34 15.54 -0.99 -27.76
CA THR A 34 15.10 -1.17 -26.36
C THR A 34 15.78 -0.22 -25.39
N ALA A 35 16.77 0.57 -25.85
CA ALA A 35 17.50 1.49 -25.02
C ALA A 35 16.57 2.51 -24.32
N PRO A 36 16.82 2.81 -23.04
CA PRO A 36 16.04 3.78 -22.29
C PRO A 36 16.17 5.18 -22.90
N GLY A 37 15.10 5.96 -22.77
CA GLY A 37 15.07 7.35 -23.22
C GLY A 37 16.08 8.23 -22.47
N LYS A 38 16.46 9.36 -23.09
CA LYS A 38 17.39 10.35 -22.52
C LYS A 38 16.93 10.85 -21.14
N SER A 39 15.62 11.02 -20.94
CA SER A 39 15.03 11.44 -19.66
C SER A 39 15.28 10.42 -18.55
N THR A 40 15.06 9.13 -18.82
CA THR A 40 15.28 8.03 -17.86
C THR A 40 16.74 7.99 -17.39
N ILE A 41 17.69 8.14 -18.32
CA ILE A 41 19.12 8.16 -17.99
C ILE A 41 19.44 9.35 -17.08
N LYS A 42 18.95 10.55 -17.40
CA LYS A 42 19.15 11.76 -16.57
C LYS A 42 18.59 11.57 -15.15
N VAL A 43 17.39 11.02 -15.01
CA VAL A 43 16.76 10.74 -13.71
C VAL A 43 17.60 9.76 -12.89
N CYS A 44 18.06 8.66 -13.51
CA CYS A 44 18.92 7.68 -12.84
C CYS A 44 20.25 8.33 -12.40
N TYR A 45 20.90 9.11 -13.27
CA TYR A 45 22.13 9.82 -12.93
C TYR A 45 21.93 10.81 -11.76
N ALA A 46 20.80 11.52 -11.73
CA ALA A 46 20.47 12.41 -10.62
C ALA A 46 20.30 11.64 -9.30
N GLN A 47 19.65 10.47 -9.33
CA GLN A 47 19.53 9.57 -8.17
C GLN A 47 20.91 9.07 -7.70
N PHE A 48 21.76 8.62 -8.64
CA PHE A 48 23.09 8.13 -8.30
C PHE A 48 23.99 9.22 -7.71
N ARG A 49 23.87 10.47 -8.17
CA ARG A 49 24.55 11.63 -7.56
C ARG A 49 24.08 11.91 -6.13
N ARG A 50 22.84 11.56 -5.78
CA ARG A 50 22.31 11.64 -4.40
C ARG A 50 22.69 10.42 -3.54
N GLY A 51 23.43 9.45 -4.08
CA GLY A 51 23.79 8.22 -3.38
C GLY A 51 22.73 7.11 -3.46
N GLU A 52 21.61 7.32 -4.14
CA GLU A 52 20.55 6.32 -4.32
C GLU A 52 20.94 5.29 -5.39
N MET A 53 21.86 4.38 -5.05
CA MET A 53 22.41 3.38 -5.98
C MET A 53 21.58 2.10 -6.16
N ASN A 54 20.38 2.05 -5.56
CA ASN A 54 19.50 0.90 -5.68
C ASN A 54 18.99 0.75 -7.12
N THR A 55 19.03 -0.49 -7.59
CA THR A 55 18.61 -0.88 -8.94
C THR A 55 17.17 -1.38 -8.98
N GLU A 56 16.60 -1.63 -7.80
CA GLU A 56 15.20 -1.94 -7.63
C GLU A 56 14.35 -0.67 -7.74
N ASP A 57 13.15 -0.82 -8.28
CA ASP A 57 12.14 0.24 -8.19
C ASP A 57 11.81 0.45 -6.71
N GLY A 58 11.84 1.70 -6.27
CA GLY A 58 11.35 2.06 -4.94
C GLY A 58 9.88 1.69 -4.78
N GLU A 59 9.44 1.59 -3.53
CA GLU A 59 8.04 1.34 -3.22
C GLU A 59 7.18 2.41 -3.92
N ARG A 60 6.36 1.98 -4.88
CA ARG A 60 5.50 2.91 -5.59
C ARG A 60 4.39 3.32 -4.65
N SER A 61 4.38 4.59 -4.28
CA SER A 61 3.20 5.18 -3.64
C SER A 61 2.06 5.15 -4.65
N GLY A 62 1.25 4.09 -4.60
CA GLY A 62 -0.02 4.04 -5.30
C GLY A 62 -0.96 5.11 -4.77
N ARG A 63 -2.05 5.40 -5.50
CA ARG A 63 -3.14 6.20 -4.92
C ARG A 63 -3.60 5.48 -3.64
N PRO A 64 -3.59 6.15 -2.47
CA PRO A 64 -4.12 5.55 -1.25
C PRO A 64 -5.57 5.17 -1.54
N LYS A 65 -5.95 3.93 -1.22
CA LYS A 65 -7.30 3.41 -1.48
C LYS A 65 -8.38 4.23 -0.75
N TRP A 66 -8.01 5.01 0.27
CA TRP A 66 -8.90 5.89 1.02
C TRP A 66 -8.28 7.25 1.33
N VAL A 67 -9.13 8.28 1.32
CA VAL A 67 -8.85 9.61 1.90
C VAL A 67 -9.45 9.59 3.29
N VAL A 68 -8.78 8.96 4.24
CA VAL A 68 -9.25 8.88 5.62
C VAL A 68 -8.11 9.20 6.58
N THR A 69 -8.31 10.28 7.32
CA THR A 69 -7.49 10.76 8.43
C THR A 69 -7.52 9.75 9.59
N ASP A 70 -6.45 9.70 10.39
CA ASP A 70 -6.38 8.92 11.64
C ASP A 70 -7.59 9.13 12.56
N GLU A 71 -8.22 10.30 12.49
CA GLU A 71 -9.46 10.60 13.21
C GLU A 71 -10.62 9.67 12.85
N HIS A 72 -10.85 9.37 11.56
CA HIS A 72 -11.95 8.47 11.21
C HIS A 72 -11.62 7.04 11.60
N ILE A 73 -10.35 6.62 11.56
CA ILE A 73 -9.92 5.31 12.06
C ILE A 73 -10.26 5.19 13.55
N LYS A 74 -9.90 6.20 14.35
CA LYS A 74 -10.22 6.24 15.80
C LYS A 74 -11.72 6.25 16.05
N LYS A 75 -12.50 7.02 15.29
CA LYS A 75 -13.98 7.06 15.42
C LYS A 75 -14.60 5.69 15.08
N LEU A 76 -14.18 5.09 13.97
CA LEU A 76 -14.66 3.79 13.53
C LEU A 76 -14.30 2.70 14.56
N HIS A 77 -13.08 2.73 15.09
CA HIS A 77 -12.66 1.82 16.15
C HIS A 77 -13.55 1.90 17.39
N LYS A 78 -13.92 3.11 17.83
CA LYS A 78 -14.86 3.30 18.95
C LYS A 78 -16.24 2.73 18.65
N ILE A 79 -16.78 2.96 17.45
CA ILE A 79 -18.10 2.45 17.04
C ILE A 79 -18.10 0.91 17.07
N VAL A 80 -17.07 0.28 16.49
CA VAL A 80 -16.97 -1.19 16.43
C VAL A 80 -16.77 -1.83 17.80
N LEU A 81 -16.05 -1.16 18.72
CA LEU A 81 -15.89 -1.66 20.09
C LEU A 81 -17.17 -1.55 20.91
N ASN A 82 -17.95 -0.47 20.72
CA ASN A 82 -19.20 -0.27 21.44
C ASN A 82 -20.28 -1.28 21.03
N ASP A 83 -20.38 -1.61 19.75
CA ASP A 83 -21.30 -2.65 19.28
C ASP A 83 -20.71 -3.44 18.09
N ARG A 84 -20.46 -4.72 18.36
CA ARG A 84 -19.85 -5.67 17.42
C ARG A 84 -20.81 -6.16 16.34
N LYS A 85 -22.12 -5.82 16.42
CA LYS A 85 -23.15 -6.26 15.46
C LYS A 85 -23.50 -5.20 14.41
N PHE A 86 -22.79 -4.08 14.36
CA PHE A 86 -23.08 -2.98 13.43
C PHE A 86 -23.02 -3.36 11.95
N LYS A 87 -23.87 -2.72 11.14
CA LYS A 87 -23.87 -2.84 9.68
C LYS A 87 -22.95 -1.78 9.05
N PHE A 88 -22.18 -2.16 8.04
CA PHE A 88 -21.25 -1.23 7.36
C PHE A 88 -21.94 0.03 6.80
N ASN A 89 -23.17 -0.09 6.30
CA ASN A 89 -23.91 1.05 5.76
C ASN A 89 -24.20 2.12 6.83
N GLN A 90 -24.50 1.72 8.07
CA GLN A 90 -24.73 2.69 9.16
C GLN A 90 -23.44 3.45 9.53
N ILE A 91 -22.29 2.78 9.44
CA ILE A 91 -20.97 3.41 9.65
C ILE A 91 -20.65 4.36 8.49
N SER A 92 -20.99 3.96 7.27
CA SER A 92 -20.87 4.76 6.05
C SER A 92 -21.62 6.08 6.19
N ASP A 93 -22.88 6.01 6.63
CA ASP A 93 -23.77 7.15 6.80
C ASP A 93 -23.27 8.09 7.92
N THR A 94 -22.85 7.53 9.05
CA THR A 94 -22.36 8.31 10.20
C THR A 94 -21.02 9.01 9.92
N LEU A 95 -20.12 8.36 9.19
CA LEU A 95 -18.82 8.92 8.84
C LEU A 95 -18.85 9.69 7.52
N LYS A 96 -19.98 9.73 6.80
CA LYS A 96 -20.12 10.30 5.45
C LYS A 96 -19.02 9.78 4.50
N THR A 97 -18.72 8.50 4.60
CA THR A 97 -17.74 7.80 3.75
C THR A 97 -18.45 6.76 2.91
N SER A 98 -17.77 6.18 1.92
CA SER A 98 -18.32 5.05 1.16
C SER A 98 -18.22 3.75 1.96
N SER A 99 -19.16 2.82 1.71
CA SER A 99 -19.19 1.51 2.37
C SER A 99 -17.91 0.69 2.10
N GLU A 100 -17.35 0.85 0.89
CA GLU A 100 -16.06 0.24 0.51
C GLU A 100 -14.89 0.82 1.32
N CYS A 101 -14.90 2.12 1.58
CA CYS A 101 -13.90 2.77 2.43
C CYS A 101 -13.95 2.23 3.87
N VAL A 102 -15.16 2.13 4.44
CA VAL A 102 -15.39 1.51 5.76
C VAL A 102 -14.87 0.07 5.81
N HIS A 103 -15.17 -0.73 4.79
CA HIS A 103 -14.70 -2.11 4.69
C HIS A 103 -13.17 -2.20 4.69
N ASN A 104 -12.52 -1.37 3.87
CA ASN A 104 -11.05 -1.33 3.78
C ASN A 104 -10.41 -0.83 5.08
N ILE A 105 -11.00 0.15 5.77
CA ILE A 105 -10.48 0.62 7.06
C ILE A 105 -10.55 -0.47 8.12
N ILE A 106 -11.67 -1.21 8.19
CA ILE A 106 -11.81 -2.30 9.16
C ILE A 106 -10.78 -3.40 8.89
N ARG A 107 -10.58 -3.75 7.62
CA ARG A 107 -9.69 -4.84 7.23
C ARG A 107 -8.21 -4.46 7.24
N GLU A 108 -7.83 -3.40 6.55
CA GLU A 108 -6.44 -2.97 6.38
C GLU A 108 -6.00 -2.01 7.49
N GLY A 109 -6.87 -1.08 7.92
CA GLY A 109 -6.53 -0.09 8.95
C GLY A 109 -6.60 -0.61 10.39
N LEU A 110 -7.62 -1.40 10.74
CA LEU A 110 -7.81 -1.98 12.08
C LEU A 110 -7.40 -3.45 12.18
N GLY A 111 -7.14 -4.13 11.05
CA GLY A 111 -6.80 -5.55 11.05
C GLY A 111 -7.94 -6.47 11.50
N MET A 112 -9.18 -5.99 11.51
CA MET A 112 -10.34 -6.70 12.03
C MET A 112 -11.01 -7.55 10.94
N ARG A 113 -11.61 -8.67 11.35
CA ARG A 113 -12.40 -9.54 10.47
C ARG A 113 -13.79 -9.76 11.04
N LYS A 114 -14.79 -9.85 10.17
CA LYS A 114 -16.15 -10.21 10.55
C LYS A 114 -16.18 -11.69 10.95
N LEU A 115 -16.69 -11.95 12.15
CA LEU A 115 -16.94 -13.30 12.65
C LEU A 115 -18.45 -13.54 12.76
N CYS A 116 -18.88 -14.76 12.51
CA CYS A 116 -20.26 -15.17 12.77
C CYS A 116 -20.39 -15.54 14.26
N ALA A 117 -21.44 -15.04 14.92
CA ALA A 117 -21.75 -15.45 16.28
C ALA A 117 -22.11 -16.95 16.31
N LYS A 118 -21.70 -17.64 17.38
CA LYS A 118 -22.11 -19.03 17.62
C LYS A 118 -23.60 -19.06 17.95
N TRP A 119 -24.32 -20.02 17.38
CA TRP A 119 -25.73 -20.22 17.70
C TRP A 119 -25.88 -20.71 19.15
N VAL A 120 -26.81 -20.10 19.88
CA VAL A 120 -27.12 -20.47 21.26
C VAL A 120 -28.58 -20.95 21.29
N PRO A 121 -28.84 -22.23 21.65
CA PRO A 121 -30.19 -22.82 21.54
C PRO A 121 -31.26 -22.18 22.43
N ARG A 122 -30.84 -21.59 23.55
CA ARG A 122 -31.74 -20.99 24.53
C ARG A 122 -31.02 -19.89 25.28
N GLU A 123 -31.71 -18.77 25.51
CA GLU A 123 -31.23 -17.75 26.43
C GLU A 123 -31.36 -18.24 27.87
N LEU A 124 -30.23 -18.34 28.57
CA LEU A 124 -30.20 -18.75 29.97
C LEU A 124 -30.72 -17.63 30.87
N THR A 125 -31.56 -18.00 31.83
CA THR A 125 -32.02 -17.09 32.88
C THR A 125 -30.89 -16.79 33.87
N PHE A 126 -31.04 -15.71 34.64
CA PHE A 126 -30.05 -15.32 35.66
C PHE A 126 -29.74 -16.47 36.63
N VAL A 127 -30.78 -17.18 37.08
CA VAL A 127 -30.65 -18.33 37.98
C VAL A 127 -29.83 -19.45 37.34
N GLN A 128 -30.10 -19.79 36.08
CA GLN A 128 -29.39 -20.87 35.36
C GLN A 128 -27.89 -20.55 35.15
N LYS A 129 -27.55 -19.26 35.00
CA LYS A 129 -26.15 -18.82 34.90
C LYS A 129 -25.40 -18.95 36.23
N ALA A 130 -26.09 -18.82 37.37
CA ALA A 130 -25.47 -18.87 38.69
C ALA A 130 -25.19 -20.31 39.19
N THR A 131 -25.96 -21.30 38.73
CA THR A 131 -25.83 -22.70 39.19
C THR A 131 -24.78 -23.52 38.43
N THR A 132 -24.28 -23.04 37.28
CA THR A 132 -23.46 -23.84 36.35
C THR A 132 -21.97 -23.44 36.35
N SER A 133 -21.37 -23.25 37.53
CA SER A 133 -19.91 -23.07 37.67
C SER A 133 -19.20 -24.34 38.12
#